data_AF-A0A838FND2-F1
#
_entry.id   AF-A0A838FND2-F1
#
_cell.length_a   1.000
_cell.length_b   1.000
_cell.length_c   1.000
_cell.angle_alpha   90.00
_cell.angle_beta   90.00
_cell.angle_gamma   90.00
#
_symmetry.space_group_name_H-M   'P 1'
#
loop_
_entity.id
_entity.type
_entity.pdbx_description
1 polymer ?
#
loop_
_entity_poly.entity_id
_entity_poly.type
_entity_poly.pdbx_seq_one_letter_code
_entity_poly.pdbx_strand_id
1 'polypeptide(L)' 'MGKLIFALNASLDGYVDHMAFAPDPALFRHFIDDVGGLAGVVYGRRMYEVMRYWDEERPEWGEA' A
#
# COMPACT_ATOMS: atom_id res chain seq x y z
N MET A 1 -10.24 22.69 -2.69
CA MET A 1 -10.53 21.84 -1.50
C MET A 1 -9.96 20.46 -1.78
N GLY A 2 -9.21 19.85 -0.85
CA GLY A 2 -8.67 18.49 -1.02
C GLY A 2 -9.74 17.42 -0.84
N LYS A 3 -9.59 16.27 -1.49
CA LYS A 3 -10.46 15.10 -1.29
C LYS A 3 -9.83 14.16 -0.28
N LEU A 4 -10.63 13.61 0.62
CA LEU A 4 -10.24 12.45 1.42
C LEU A 4 -10.63 11.20 0.63
N ILE A 5 -9.63 10.39 0.28
CA ILE A 5 -9.82 9.17 -0.51
C ILE A 5 -9.64 7.97 0.41
N PHE A 6 -10.60 7.04 0.37
CA PHE A 6 -10.49 5.73 1.01
C PHE A 6 -10.16 4.71 -0.08
N ALA A 7 -8.93 4.20 -0.09
CA ALA A 7 -8.45 3.22 -1.06
C ALA A 7 -7.90 1.99 -0.33
N LEU A 8 -8.33 0.79 -0.74
CA LEU A 8 -8.05 -0.48 -0.07
C LEU A 8 -7.92 -1.57 -1.13
N ASN A 9 -6.97 -2.49 -0.95
CA ASN A 9 -7.02 -3.79 -1.63
C ASN A 9 -7.89 -4.72 -0.77
N ALA A 10 -8.92 -5.33 -1.37
CA ALA A 10 -9.85 -6.20 -0.67
C ALA A 10 -10.16 -7.45 -1.50
N SER A 11 -10.44 -8.55 -0.82
CA SER A 11 -10.98 -9.76 -1.44
C SER A 11 -12.44 -9.56 -1.87
N LEU A 12 -12.94 -10.44 -2.74
CA LEU A 12 -14.31 -10.37 -3.24
C LEU A 12 -15.37 -10.57 -2.15
N ASP A 13 -15.03 -11.32 -1.10
CA ASP A 13 -15.84 -11.54 0.10
C ASP A 13 -15.62 -10.48 1.19
N GLY A 14 -14.87 -9.40 0.90
CA GLY A 14 -14.86 -8.17 1.70
C GLY A 14 -13.80 -8.09 2.79
N TYR A 15 -12.75 -8.91 2.74
CA TYR A 15 -11.65 -8.88 3.69
C TYR A 15 -10.47 -8.04 3.18
N VAL A 16 -9.74 -7.42 4.13
CA VAL A 16 -8.47 -6.70 3.87
C VAL A 16 -7.38 -7.39 4.68
N ASP A 17 -6.51 -8.14 4.02
CA ASP A 17 -5.46 -8.92 4.67
C ASP A 17 -4.21 -9.01 3.76
N HIS A 18 -3.09 -8.45 4.23
CA HIS A 18 -1.83 -8.42 3.48
C HIS A 18 -0.99 -9.70 3.63
N MET A 19 -1.44 -10.65 4.46
CA MET A 19 -0.77 -11.94 4.70
C MET A 19 -1.50 -13.10 4.04
N ALA A 20 -2.84 -13.02 3.93
CA ALA A 20 -3.65 -14.10 3.38
C ALA A 20 -3.64 -14.18 1.86
N PHE A 21 -3.44 -13.05 1.16
CA PHE A 21 -3.46 -12.98 -0.30
C PHE A 21 -2.66 -11.78 -0.82
N ALA A 22 -2.34 -11.82 -2.10
CA ALA A 22 -1.70 -10.72 -2.83
C ALA A 22 -2.53 -10.37 -4.08
N PRO A 23 -2.56 -9.09 -4.49
CA PRO A 23 -3.16 -8.71 -5.77
C PRO A 23 -2.37 -9.32 -6.94
N ASP A 24 -3.04 -9.47 -8.09
CA ASP A 24 -2.32 -9.75 -9.33
C ASP A 24 -1.40 -8.56 -9.71
N PRO A 25 -0.41 -8.77 -10.59
CA PRO A 25 0.54 -7.71 -10.93
C PRO A 25 -0.08 -6.44 -11.54
N ALA A 26 -1.19 -6.55 -12.27
CA ALA A 26 -1.84 -5.41 -12.90
C ALA A 26 -2.61 -4.58 -11.88
N LEU A 27 -3.34 -5.25 -10.99
CA LEU A 27 -4.02 -4.62 -9.86
C LEU A 27 -3.02 -3.96 -8.91
N PHE A 28 -1.89 -4.62 -8.62
CA PHE A 28 -0.81 -4.05 -7.82
C PHE A 28 -0.28 -2.76 -8.44
N ARG A 29 0.02 -2.78 -9.76
CA ARG A 29 0.49 -1.60 -10.50
C ARG A 29 -0.50 -0.44 -10.40
N HIS A 30 -1.78 -0.72 -10.65
CA HIS A 30 -2.82 0.30 -10.54
C HIS A 30 -2.85 0.96 -9.15
N PHE A 31 -2.74 0.16 -8.09
CA PHE A 31 -2.81 0.67 -6.72
C PHE A 31 -1.60 1.53 -6.36
N ILE A 32 -0.38 1.12 -6.74
CA ILE A 32 0.82 1.93 -6.44
C ILE A 32 0.87 3.21 -7.27
N ASP A 33 0.33 3.20 -8.49
CA ASP A 33 0.21 4.41 -9.32
C ASP A 33 -0.79 5.41 -8.71
N ASP A 34 -1.91 4.94 -8.14
CA ASP A 34 -2.86 5.78 -7.39
C ASP A 34 -2.18 6.40 -6.15
N VAL A 35 -1.50 5.58 -5.35
CA VAL A 35 -0.76 6.04 -4.15
C VAL A 35 0.31 7.06 -4.51
N GLY A 36 1.02 6.88 -5.63
CA GLY A 36 2.03 7.83 -6.11
C GLY A 36 1.48 9.21 -6.50
N GLY A 37 0.18 9.31 -6.78
CA GLY A 37 -0.51 10.58 -7.04
C GLY A 37 -0.99 11.32 -5.80
N LEU A 38 -0.90 10.71 -4.61
CA LEU A 38 -1.40 11.30 -3.35
C LEU A 38 -0.35 12.21 -2.72
N ALA A 39 -0.82 13.31 -2.11
CA ALA A 39 0.04 14.21 -1.33
C ALA A 39 0.45 13.61 0.04
N GLY A 40 -0.24 12.57 0.50
CA GLY A 40 0.03 11.90 1.76
C GLY A 40 -1.02 10.82 2.07
N VAL A 41 -0.70 9.95 3.02
CA VAL A 41 -1.57 8.83 3.44
C VAL A 41 -1.71 8.84 4.96
N VAL A 42 -2.91 8.49 5.44
CA VAL A 42 -3.20 8.32 6.87
C VAL A 42 -3.43 6.84 7.14
N TYR A 43 -2.61 6.27 8.02
CA TYR A 43 -2.72 4.88 8.43
C TYR A 43 -3.07 4.76 9.92
N GLY A 44 -3.86 3.74 10.26
CA GLY A 44 -3.93 3.27 11.64
C GLY A 44 -2.62 2.58 12.04
N ARG A 45 -2.36 2.48 13.36
CA ARG A 45 -1.08 1.96 13.90
C ARG A 45 -0.59 0.66 13.24
N ARG A 46 -1.46 -0.34 13.12
CA ARG A 46 -1.08 -1.65 12.58
C ARG A 46 -0.64 -1.58 11.11
N MET A 47 -1.33 -0.77 10.31
CA MET A 47 -0.95 -0.60 8.90
C MET A 47 0.31 0.24 8.78
N TYR A 48 0.48 1.25 9.65
CA TYR A 48 1.73 2.01 9.72
C TYR A 48 2.92 1.10 10.06
N GLU A 49 2.78 0.17 11.00
CA GLU A 49 3.83 -0.80 11.35
C GLU A 49 4.22 -1.74 10.19
N VAL A 50 3.31 -2.00 9.25
CA VAL A 50 3.58 -2.75 8.02
C VAL A 50 4.29 -1.85 7.00
N MET A 51 3.75 -0.65 6.79
CA MET A 51 4.28 0.31 5.80
C MET A 51 5.61 0.95 6.21
N ARG A 52 5.98 0.92 7.50
CA ARG A 52 7.30 1.40 7.96
C ARG A 52 8.48 0.64 7.34
N TYR A 53 8.24 -0.51 6.69
CA TYR A 53 9.29 -1.24 5.98
C TYR A 53 10.05 -0.33 5.00
N TRP A 54 9.34 0.63 4.41
CA TRP A 54 9.88 1.59 3.43
C TRP A 54 10.36 2.92 4.03
N ASP A 55 10.25 3.13 5.36
CA ASP A 55 10.71 4.37 6.01
C ASP A 55 12.26 4.44 6.08
N GLU A 56 12.93 3.29 6.04
CA GLU A 56 14.38 3.17 6.14
C GLU A 56 14.97 2.74 4.79
N GLU A 57 16.08 3.35 4.40
CA GLU A 57 16.87 2.89 3.26
C GLU A 57 17.52 1.55 3.60
N ARG A 58 17.33 0.56 2.72
CA ARG A 58 17.80 -0.80 2.96
C ARG A 58 18.91 -1.19 1.98
N PRO A 59 20.04 -1.75 2.46
CA PRO A 59 21.19 -2.10 1.61
C PRO A 59 20.84 -3.00 0.43
N GLU A 60 19.88 -3.91 0.60
CA GLU A 60 19.47 -4.89 -0.41
C GLU A 60 18.76 -4.29 -1.64
N TRP A 61 18.28 -3.03 -1.59
CA TRP A 61 17.53 -2.45 -2.71
C TRP A 61 18.40 -1.99 -3.89
N GLY A 62 19.72 -1.85 -3.69
CA GLY A 62 20.68 -1.46 -4.73
C GLY A 62 21.33 -2.63 -5.46
N GLU A 63 21.05 -3.87 -5.05
CA GLU A 63 21.60 -5.08 -5.66
C GLU A 63 20.67 -5.54 -6.80
N ALA A 64 20.81 -4.93 -7.98
CA ALA A 64 20.11 -5.31 -9.22
C ALA A 64 21.07 -5.91 -10.26
#